data_AF-A0A371WQ66-F1
#
_entry.id   AF-A0A371WQ66-F1
#
_cell.length_a   1.000
_cell.length_b   1.000
_cell.length_c   1.000
_cell.angle_alpha   90.00
_cell.angle_beta   90.00
_cell.angle_gamma   90.00
#
_symmetry.space_group_name_H-M   'P 1'
#
loop_
_entity.id
_entity.type
_entity.pdbx_description
1 polymer ?
#
loop_
_entity_poly.entity_id
_entity_poly.type
_entity_poly.pdbx_seq_one_letter_code
_entity_poly.pdbx_strand_id
1 'polypeptide(L)'
;MWKRERRFSETTPLTDPNDLVRHVLCIVQGATRLGDVTRTFCRGDESVDVVIGGRSVMSRALAIQGVGLTVLDDVLGRDDVTLGRLVRVLPEWSLAPVQVHAVTETRLLPARTRLFIGFLRARLRKPSAERV
;
A
#
# COMPACT_ATOMS: atom_id res chain seq x y z
N MET A 1 -12.07 -5.10 -9.52
CA MET A 1 -12.37 -3.77 -8.94
C MET A 1 -13.80 -3.43 -9.34
N TRP A 2 -14.80 -3.48 -8.43
CA TRP A 2 -16.21 -3.18 -8.75
C TRP A 2 -16.84 -2.18 -7.76
N LYS A 3 -17.71 -1.31 -8.29
CA LYS A 3 -18.19 -0.01 -7.76
C LYS A 3 -19.58 -0.12 -7.13
N ARG A 4 -19.85 0.61 -6.03
CA ARG A 4 -21.21 1.01 -5.65
C ARG A 4 -21.37 2.52 -5.76
N GLU A 5 -22.36 2.90 -6.55
CA GLU A 5 -22.84 4.24 -6.92
C GLU A 5 -23.23 5.07 -5.69
N ARG A 6 -22.70 6.31 -5.54
CA ARG A 6 -23.42 7.55 -5.11
C ARG A 6 -22.61 8.71 -4.49
N ARG A 7 -21.28 8.84 -4.63
CA ARG A 7 -20.62 10.13 -4.28
C ARG A 7 -19.32 10.54 -5.00
N PHE A 8 -18.98 9.94 -6.14
CA PHE A 8 -17.77 10.29 -6.89
C PHE A 8 -18.01 10.31 -8.41
N SER A 9 -19.07 10.98 -8.89
CA SER A 9 -19.41 11.00 -10.33
C SER A 9 -18.66 12.03 -11.17
N GLU A 10 -17.75 12.83 -10.59
CA GLU A 10 -17.09 13.94 -11.30
C GLU A 10 -15.57 13.85 -11.37
N THR A 11 -14.96 12.79 -10.83
CA THR A 11 -13.50 12.71 -10.79
C THR A 11 -12.97 11.88 -11.95
N THR A 12 -12.10 12.50 -12.75
CA THR A 12 -11.32 11.91 -13.85
C THR A 12 -10.91 10.47 -13.53
N PRO A 13 -11.02 9.52 -14.48
CA PRO A 13 -10.58 8.15 -14.24
C PRO A 13 -9.11 8.14 -13.80
N LEU A 14 -8.85 7.62 -12.59
CA LEU A 14 -7.51 7.41 -12.04
C LEU A 14 -6.77 6.40 -12.91
N THR A 15 -6.04 6.91 -13.89
CA THR A 15 -5.30 6.11 -14.87
C THR A 15 -3.80 6.29 -14.68
N ASP A 16 -3.40 7.42 -14.11
CA ASP A 16 -2.01 7.75 -13.82
C ASP A 16 -1.81 8.03 -12.32
N PRO A 17 -0.70 7.58 -11.70
CA PRO A 17 -0.38 7.90 -10.32
C PRO A 17 -0.35 9.41 -10.02
N ASN A 18 -0.02 10.27 -11.00
CA ASN A 18 -0.04 11.72 -10.84
C ASN A 18 -1.44 12.28 -10.56
N ASP A 19 -2.50 11.56 -10.95
CA ASP A 19 -3.86 11.98 -10.61
C ASP A 19 -4.06 12.03 -9.09
N LEU A 20 -3.34 11.20 -8.33
CA LEU A 20 -3.41 11.09 -6.87
C LEU A 20 -3.03 12.38 -6.13
N VAL A 21 -2.29 13.29 -6.76
CA VAL A 21 -1.94 14.59 -6.16
C VAL A 21 -3.19 15.39 -5.78
N ARG A 22 -4.31 15.17 -6.48
CA ARG A 22 -5.59 15.85 -6.23
C ARG A 22 -6.49 15.12 -5.24
N HIS A 23 -6.11 13.94 -4.76
CA HIS A 23 -6.95 13.09 -3.92
C HIS A 23 -6.45 13.04 -2.47
N VAL A 24 -7.39 12.94 -1.53
CA VAL A 24 -7.08 12.67 -0.12
C VAL A 24 -6.72 11.20 0.01
N LEU A 25 -5.46 10.93 0.38
CA LEU A 25 -4.96 9.58 0.65
C LEU A 25 -4.80 9.35 2.15
N CYS A 26 -5.51 8.34 2.63
CA CYS A 26 -5.39 7.83 3.98
C CYS A 26 -4.39 6.67 3.96
N ILE A 27 -3.25 6.85 4.59
CA ILE A 27 -2.15 5.89 4.61
C ILE A 27 -1.77 5.67 6.07
N VAL A 28 -1.71 4.40 6.51
CA VAL A 28 -1.09 4.05 7.79
C VAL A 28 0.40 4.30 7.65
N GLN A 29 0.87 5.42 8.20
CA GLN A 29 2.29 5.76 8.22
C GLN A 29 2.97 4.98 9.35
N GLY A 30 4.03 4.24 9.02
CA GLY A 30 5.03 3.85 10.00
C GLY A 30 5.66 5.12 10.56
N ALA A 31 5.61 5.26 11.88
CA ALA A 31 6.07 6.38 12.70
C ALA A 31 7.01 7.37 11.98
N THR A 32 6.54 8.59 11.67
CA THR A 32 7.18 9.88 12.08
C THR A 32 6.82 11.14 11.27
N ARG A 33 6.01 11.14 10.19
CA ARG A 33 5.62 12.43 9.56
C ARG A 33 4.16 12.53 9.14
N LEU A 34 3.43 13.40 9.83
CA LEU A 34 2.22 14.01 9.27
C LEU A 34 2.70 14.98 8.17
N GLY A 35 2.28 14.79 6.91
CA GLY A 35 2.72 15.64 5.81
C GLY A 35 2.80 14.93 4.45
N ASP A 36 3.37 15.64 3.49
CA ASP A 36 3.61 15.16 2.13
C ASP A 36 4.69 14.07 2.14
N VAL A 37 4.40 12.95 1.48
CA VAL A 37 5.32 11.83 1.39
C VAL A 37 5.39 11.33 -0.05
N THR A 38 6.62 11.18 -0.53
CA THR A 38 6.89 10.55 -1.82
C THR A 38 6.61 9.05 -1.77
N ARG A 39 5.86 8.58 -2.76
CA ARG A 39 5.55 7.17 -3.00
C ARG A 39 5.93 6.83 -4.43
N THR A 40 6.70 5.76 -4.56
CA THR A 40 7.05 5.20 -5.87
C THR A 40 5.99 4.20 -6.29
N PHE A 41 5.39 4.44 -7.46
CA PHE A 41 4.47 3.53 -8.13
C PHE A 41 5.21 2.86 -9.29
N CYS A 42 5.11 1.54 -9.38
CA CYS A 42 5.79 0.72 -10.37
C CYS A 42 4.78 0.02 -11.28
N ARG A 43 5.03 0.04 -12.59
CA ARG A 43 4.30 -0.68 -13.64
C ARG A 43 5.31 -1.26 -14.63
N GLY A 44 5.54 -2.57 -14.60
CA GLY A 44 6.62 -3.18 -15.38
C GLY A 44 7.97 -2.59 -15.00
N ASP A 45 8.66 -1.97 -15.96
CA ASP A 45 9.96 -1.30 -15.76
C ASP A 45 9.80 0.22 -15.57
N GLU A 46 8.56 0.73 -15.63
CA GLU A 46 8.23 2.12 -15.38
C GLU A 46 8.07 2.36 -13.86
N SER A 47 8.63 3.48 -13.37
CA SER A 47 8.47 3.92 -11.99
C SER A 47 8.20 5.42 -11.94
N VAL A 48 7.20 5.81 -11.17
CA VAL A 48 6.77 7.20 -11.00
C VAL A 48 6.73 7.53 -9.52
N ASP A 49 7.46 8.58 -9.14
CA ASP A 49 7.44 9.13 -7.79
C ASP A 49 6.35 10.19 -7.66
N VAL A 50 5.37 9.95 -6.80
CA VAL A 50 4.27 10.87 -6.54
C VAL A 50 4.34 11.35 -5.11
N VAL A 51 4.32 12.67 -4.94
CA VAL A 51 4.20 13.30 -3.63
C VAL A 51 2.73 13.31 -3.23
N ILE A 52 2.41 12.63 -2.15
CA ILE A 52 1.04 12.44 -1.66
C ILE A 52 0.93 12.99 -0.24
N GLY A 53 -0.09 13.83 0.02
CA GLY A 53 -0.41 14.30 1.35
C GLY A 53 -1.06 13.20 2.21
N GLY A 54 -0.38 12.73 3.26
CA GLY A 54 -0.91 11.74 4.19
C GLY A 54 -1.70 12.39 5.34
N ARG A 55 -2.99 12.08 5.48
CA ARG A 55 -3.87 12.78 6.46
C ARG A 55 -4.48 11.94 7.58
N SER A 56 -4.32 10.61 7.61
CA SER A 56 -4.96 9.80 8.67
C SER A 56 -4.40 8.39 8.85
N VAL A 57 -4.34 7.97 10.12
CA VAL A 57 -4.06 6.59 10.58
C VAL A 57 -5.30 5.68 10.53
N MET A 58 -6.51 6.22 10.40
CA MET A 58 -7.77 5.44 10.30
C MET A 58 -8.14 5.19 8.85
N SER A 59 -7.22 4.61 8.09
CA SER A 59 -7.27 4.67 6.63
C SER A 59 -8.35 3.81 5.98
N ARG A 60 -8.60 2.61 6.51
CA ARG A 60 -9.60 1.68 5.99
C ARG A 60 -11.04 2.14 6.23
N ALA A 61 -11.36 2.56 7.45
CA ALA A 61 -12.72 2.98 7.81
C ALA A 61 -13.15 4.23 7.01
N LEU A 62 -12.27 5.21 6.87
CA LEU A 62 -12.53 6.42 6.08
C LEU A 62 -12.70 6.12 4.59
N ALA A 63 -11.92 5.20 4.04
CA ALA A 63 -12.06 4.77 2.64
C ALA A 63 -13.40 4.06 2.39
N ILE A 64 -13.85 3.18 3.30
CA ILE A 64 -15.15 2.52 3.21
C ILE A 64 -16.31 3.55 3.24
N GLN A 65 -16.14 4.64 3.98
CA GLN A 65 -17.11 5.75 4.01
C GLN A 65 -16.98 6.71 2.82
N GLY A 66 -16.06 6.46 1.89
CA GLY A 66 -15.85 7.31 0.71
C GLY A 66 -15.21 8.66 1.03
N VAL A 67 -14.50 8.79 2.15
CA VAL A 67 -13.83 10.05 2.54
C VAL A 67 -12.48 10.22 1.83
N GLY A 68 -11.90 9.15 1.28
CA GLY A 68 -10.65 9.20 0.54
C GLY A 68 -10.21 7.85 -0.01
N LEU A 69 -9.00 7.83 -0.57
CA LEU A 69 -8.33 6.63 -1.06
C LEU A 69 -7.47 6.02 0.04
N THR A 70 -7.21 4.72 0.00
CA THR A 70 -6.31 4.08 0.96
C THR A 70 -5.45 3.01 0.31
N VAL A 71 -4.28 2.78 0.91
CA VAL A 71 -3.40 1.67 0.58
C VAL A 71 -3.62 0.59 1.64
N LEU A 72 -4.01 -0.60 1.20
CA LEU A 72 -4.16 -1.79 2.04
C LEU A 72 -3.35 -2.92 1.42
N ASP A 73 -2.79 -3.78 2.25
CA ASP A 73 -2.30 -5.06 1.74
C ASP A 73 -3.48 -5.94 1.25
N ASP A 74 -3.16 -6.91 0.40
CA ASP A 74 -4.16 -7.79 -0.20
C ASP A 74 -5.02 -8.53 0.83
N VAL A 75 -4.47 -8.84 2.01
CA VAL A 75 -5.19 -9.58 3.05
C VAL A 75 -6.23 -8.68 3.70
N LEU A 76 -5.84 -7.45 4.07
CA LEU A 76 -6.72 -6.47 4.69
C LEU A 76 -7.78 -5.92 3.73
N GLY A 77 -7.46 -5.80 2.44
CA GLY A 77 -8.37 -5.27 1.42
C GLY A 77 -9.32 -6.30 0.80
N ARG A 78 -8.96 -7.59 0.81
CA ARG A 78 -9.70 -8.64 0.06
C ARG A 78 -11.18 -8.67 0.38
N ASP A 79 -11.55 -8.66 1.66
CA ASP A 79 -12.96 -8.79 2.06
C ASP A 79 -13.79 -7.58 1.61
N ASP A 80 -13.25 -6.37 1.75
CA ASP A 80 -13.98 -5.17 1.34
C ASP A 80 -14.11 -5.04 -0.17
N VAL A 81 -13.09 -5.49 -0.91
CA VAL A 81 -13.16 -5.54 -2.37
C VAL A 81 -14.17 -6.58 -2.83
N THR A 82 -14.20 -7.75 -2.18
CA THR A 82 -15.15 -8.83 -2.49
C THR A 82 -16.58 -8.41 -2.18
N LEU A 83 -16.79 -7.71 -1.07
CA LEU A 83 -18.09 -7.19 -0.64
C LEU A 83 -18.52 -5.91 -1.38
N GLY A 84 -17.70 -5.40 -2.32
CA GLY A 84 -17.97 -4.17 -3.07
C GLY A 84 -17.97 -2.90 -2.23
N ARG A 85 -17.39 -2.93 -1.02
CA ARG A 85 -17.19 -1.76 -0.14
C ARG A 85 -15.99 -0.93 -0.58
N LEU A 86 -14.97 -1.59 -1.12
CA LEU A 86 -13.78 -0.95 -1.69
C LEU A 86 -13.56 -1.41 -3.13
N VAL A 87 -12.81 -0.57 -3.86
CA VAL A 87 -12.62 -0.71 -5.30
C VAL A 87 -11.11 -0.43 -5.52
N ARG A 88 -10.36 -1.38 -6.10
CA ARG A 88 -8.90 -1.28 -6.35
C ARG A 88 -8.52 -0.29 -7.47
N VAL A 89 -8.20 0.96 -7.15
CA VAL A 89 -7.73 1.97 -8.12
C VAL A 89 -6.34 1.68 -8.66
N LEU A 90 -6.03 2.23 -9.84
CA LEU A 90 -4.74 2.07 -10.53
C LEU A 90 -4.29 0.59 -10.63
N PRO A 91 -5.10 -0.30 -11.23
CA PRO A 91 -4.86 -1.75 -11.19
C PRO A 91 -3.53 -2.18 -11.83
N GLU A 92 -3.05 -1.42 -12.82
CA GLU A 92 -1.76 -1.64 -13.50
C GLU A 92 -0.55 -1.19 -12.69
N TRP A 93 -0.78 -0.45 -11.60
CA TRP A 93 0.28 0.10 -10.76
C TRP A 93 0.36 -0.64 -9.44
N SER A 94 1.58 -0.79 -8.94
CA SER A 94 1.88 -1.32 -7.61
C SER A 94 2.73 -0.31 -6.85
N LEU A 95 2.62 -0.30 -5.52
CA LEU A 95 3.57 0.47 -4.72
C LEU A 95 4.88 -0.27 -4.62
N ALA A 96 5.99 0.47 -4.62
CA ALA A 96 7.30 -0.10 -4.38
C ALA A 96 7.29 -0.93 -3.06
N PRO A 97 7.92 -2.12 -3.05
CA PRO A 97 7.94 -2.98 -1.88
C PRO A 97 8.53 -2.26 -0.65
N VAL A 98 7.88 -2.44 0.50
CA VAL A 98 8.42 -1.96 1.77
C VAL A 98 9.58 -2.87 2.19
N GLN A 99 10.76 -2.29 2.40
CA GLN A 99 11.92 -3.01 2.91
C GLN A 99 11.72 -3.33 4.39
N VAL A 100 11.85 -4.61 4.75
CA VAL A 100 11.76 -5.09 6.13
C VAL A 100 13.14 -5.53 6.59
N HIS A 101 13.65 -4.91 7.64
CA HIS A 101 14.97 -5.20 8.20
C HIS A 101 14.86 -5.88 9.56
N ALA A 102 15.73 -6.86 9.81
CA ALA A 102 15.96 -7.39 11.15
C ALA A 102 17.07 -6.59 11.81
N VAL A 103 16.74 -5.83 12.85
CA VAL A 103 17.72 -5.04 13.63
C VAL A 103 18.17 -5.87 14.83
N THR A 104 19.48 -6.01 14.99
CA THR A 104 20.08 -6.79 16.08
C THR A 104 21.14 -5.95 16.78
N GLU A 105 21.29 -6.14 18.09
CA GLU A 105 22.25 -5.39 18.90
C GLU A 105 23.71 -5.70 18.51
N THR A 106 24.00 -6.97 18.21
CA THR A 106 25.34 -7.43 17.82
C THR A 106 25.34 -8.00 16.41
N ARG A 107 26.52 -7.98 15.76
CA ARG A 107 26.74 -8.62 14.46
C ARG A 107 26.84 -10.15 14.57
N LEU A 108 27.34 -10.65 15.70
CA LEU A 108 27.50 -12.08 15.97
C LEU A 108 26.22 -12.65 16.56
N LEU A 109 25.38 -13.19 15.69
CA LEU A 109 24.08 -13.76 16.09
C LEU A 109 24.24 -15.19 16.60
N PRO A 110 23.65 -15.55 17.76
CA PRO A 110 23.53 -16.94 18.19
C PRO A 110 22.84 -17.82 17.15
N ALA A 111 23.15 -19.12 17.13
CA ALA A 111 22.60 -20.06 16.15
C ALA A 111 21.06 -20.06 16.12
N ARG A 112 20.42 -19.99 17.30
CA ARG A 112 18.95 -19.93 17.44
C ARG A 112 18.36 -18.69 16.77
N THR A 113 19.00 -17.53 16.91
CA THR A 113 18.56 -16.27 16.29
C THR A 113 18.68 -16.33 14.77
N ARG A 114 19.78 -16.88 14.25
CA ARG A 114 19.95 -17.07 12.80
C ARG A 114 18.87 -17.97 12.21
N LEU A 115 18.56 -19.08 12.90
CA LEU A 115 17.49 -19.99 12.49
C LEU A 115 16.12 -19.30 12.51
N PHE A 116 15.82 -18.52 13.55
CA PHE A 116 14.58 -17.75 13.63
C PHE A 116 14.44 -16.73 12.51
N ILE A 117 15.51 -15.97 12.21
CA ILE A 117 15.52 -15.02 11.08
C ILE A 117 15.32 -15.76 9.75
N GLY A 118 15.97 -16.91 9.57
CA GLY A 118 15.79 -17.76 8.38
C GLY A 118 14.34 -18.25 8.22
N PHE A 119 13.73 -18.69 9.32
CA PHE A 119 12.32 -19.08 9.37
C PHE A 119 11.38 -17.93 8.98
N LEU A 120 11.63 -16.72 9.52
CA LEU A 120 10.85 -15.53 9.18
C LEU A 120 11.00 -15.16 7.71
N ARG A 121 12.22 -15.19 7.16
CA ARG A 121 12.45 -14.94 5.72
C ARG A 121 11.65 -15.89 4.84
N ALA A 122 11.60 -17.17 5.19
CA ALA A 122 10.84 -18.16 4.42
C ALA A 122 9.33 -17.90 4.43
N ARG A 123 8.77 -17.38 5.54
CA ARG A 123 7.33 -17.11 5.69
C ARG A 123 6.90 -15.72 5.22
N LEU A 124 7.77 -14.73 5.37
CA LEU A 124 7.49 -13.34 5.00
C LEU A 124 7.81 -13.03 3.53
N ARG A 125 8.52 -13.94 2.84
CA ARG A 125 8.69 -13.86 1.40
C ARG A 125 7.31 -14.03 0.75
N LYS A 126 6.60 -12.92 0.55
CA LYS A 126 5.56 -12.86 -0.49
C LYS A 126 6.22 -13.32 -1.79
N PRO A 127 5.57 -14.15 -2.62
CA PRO A 127 5.93 -14.22 -4.02
C PRO A 127 5.89 -12.77 -4.52
N SER A 128 7.06 -12.23 -4.88
CA SER A 128 7.11 -11.10 -5.81
C SER A 128 6.21 -11.50 -6.96
N ALA A 129 5.15 -10.73 -7.26
CA ALA A 129 4.20 -11.02 -8.31
C ALA A 129 4.96 -11.58 -9.53
N GLU A 130 4.89 -12.89 -9.67
CA GLU A 130 5.68 -13.62 -10.65
C GLU A 130 4.97 -13.31 -11.96
N ARG A 131 5.70 -12.58 -12.79
CA ARG A 131 5.32 -12.06 -14.10
C ARG A 131 4.84 -13.25 -14.94
N VAL A 132 3.53 -13.35 -15.18
CA VAL A 132 2.91 -14.19 -16.21
C VAL A 132 2.14 -13.28 -17.14
#